data_AF-A0A3B8JZN9-F1
#
_entry.id   AF-A0A3B8JZN9-F1
#
_cell.length_a   1.000
_cell.length_b   1.000
_cell.length_c   1.000
_cell.angle_alpha   90.00
_cell.angle_beta   90.00
_cell.angle_gamma   90.00
#
_symmetry.space_group_name_H-M   'P 1'
#
loop_
_entity.id
_entity.type
_entity.pdbx_description
1 polymer ?
#
loop_
_entity_poly.entity_id
_entity_poly.type
_entity_poly.pdbx_seq_one_letter_code
_entity_poly.pdbx_strand_id
1 'polypeptide(L)'
;MVGGKHTGTVFLTLLCAAVLLCFFLGQPLSHAEGELEIINVTGNIDTDTTWEGGKIYRISGWRALNEGARLTVEPGAVIKLVNNGRLSIYGELLAVGTPDNFIYFTVGNDTSSPQVGQAVSGEALWSGLSVAGNGKAVLEYAEIRHAREWGIQVQSGTSCLEVDHCTFLSNKR
;
A
#
# COMPACT_ATOMS: atom_id res chain seq x y z
N MET A 1 75.54 5.95 47.96
CA MET A 1 75.87 7.38 47.78
C MET A 1 75.62 7.74 46.32
N VAL A 2 74.92 8.85 46.12
CA VAL A 2 74.55 9.49 44.83
C VAL A 2 73.53 8.66 44.01
N GLY A 3 72.35 9.14 43.67
CA GLY A 3 71.87 10.51 43.52
C GLY A 3 71.13 10.56 42.19
N GLY A 4 69.82 10.79 42.22
CA GLY A 4 68.95 10.64 41.06
C GLY A 4 69.17 11.66 39.94
N LYS A 5 68.46 11.45 38.83
CA LYS A 5 67.91 12.56 38.04
C LYS A 5 66.48 12.24 37.64
N HIS A 6 65.60 13.07 38.16
CA HIS A 6 64.26 13.32 37.66
C HIS A 6 64.33 13.88 36.23
N THR A 7 63.41 13.42 35.40
CA THR A 7 62.75 14.28 34.42
C THR A 7 61.28 13.91 34.45
N GLY A 8 60.48 14.73 35.13
CA GLY A 8 59.04 14.71 34.97
C GLY A 8 58.65 15.34 33.63
N THR A 9 57.43 15.08 33.17
CA THR A 9 56.43 16.08 32.73
C THR A 9 55.25 15.36 32.06
N VAL A 10 54.08 15.38 32.73
CA VAL A 10 52.71 15.73 32.24
C VAL A 10 52.27 15.08 30.91
N PHE A 11 51.16 14.32 30.82
CA PHE A 11 49.81 14.87 30.71
C PHE A 11 48.71 13.81 30.94
N LEU A 12 47.90 14.10 31.95
CA LEU A 12 46.50 13.74 32.07
C LEU A 12 45.73 14.21 30.83
N THR A 13 45.26 13.30 29.97
CA THR A 13 44.02 13.40 29.16
C THR A 13 43.95 12.24 28.19
N LEU A 14 43.04 11.27 28.43
CA LEU A 14 42.19 10.63 27.41
C LEU A 14 41.29 9.58 28.06
N LEU A 15 40.46 10.04 28.99
CA LEU A 15 39.27 9.31 29.46
C LEU A 15 38.13 9.45 28.42
N CYS A 16 38.45 9.34 27.13
CA CYS A 16 37.52 9.62 26.03
C CYS A 16 37.68 8.75 24.77
N ALA A 17 38.40 7.62 24.85
CA ALA A 17 38.50 6.67 23.72
C ALA A 17 37.61 5.42 23.87
N ALA A 18 37.02 5.16 25.05
CA ALA A 18 36.18 3.98 25.27
C ALA A 18 34.67 4.22 25.03
N VAL A 19 34.24 5.46 24.75
CA VAL A 19 32.88 5.73 24.23
C VAL A 19 32.80 5.54 22.70
N LEU A 20 33.95 5.32 22.04
CA LEU A 20 34.03 4.84 20.66
C LEU A 20 34.07 3.30 20.57
N LEU A 21 33.48 2.62 21.56
CA LEU A 21 33.25 1.17 21.54
C LEU A 21 31.77 0.80 21.78
N CYS A 22 30.85 1.74 21.55
CA CYS A 22 29.40 1.52 21.72
C CYS A 22 28.57 1.75 20.44
N PHE A 23 29.17 1.88 19.26
CA PHE A 23 28.41 2.13 18.02
C PHE A 23 28.58 1.09 16.90
N PHE A 24 29.05 -0.12 17.22
CA PHE A 24 29.09 -1.23 16.25
C PHE A 24 28.61 -2.58 16.82
N LEU A 25 27.80 -2.57 17.89
CA LEU A 25 27.16 -3.79 18.43
C LEU A 25 25.70 -3.52 18.81
N GLY A 26 24.90 -2.93 17.92
CA GLY A 26 23.50 -2.68 18.29
C GLY A 26 22.63 -1.87 17.34
N GLN A 27 22.85 -1.94 16.03
CA GLN A 27 21.76 -1.57 15.11
C GLN A 27 21.36 -2.84 14.36
N PRO A 28 20.09 -3.28 14.43
CA PRO A 28 19.63 -4.33 13.53
C PRO A 28 19.95 -3.87 12.10
N LEU A 29 20.60 -4.74 11.34
CA LEU A 29 20.74 -4.60 9.88
C LEU A 29 19.33 -4.38 9.32
N SER A 30 19.03 -3.14 8.94
CA SER A 30 17.89 -2.66 8.16
C SER A 30 16.57 -3.44 8.33
N HIS A 31 15.53 -2.78 8.84
CA HIS A 31 14.17 -3.16 8.43
C HIS A 31 14.04 -2.83 6.94
N ALA A 32 14.47 -3.75 6.07
CA ALA A 32 13.88 -3.86 4.77
C ALA A 32 12.45 -4.34 5.05
N GLU A 33 11.52 -3.40 5.16
CA GLU A 33 10.12 -3.73 4.88
C GLU A 33 10.14 -4.38 3.50
N GLY A 34 9.90 -5.69 3.46
CA GLY A 34 10.04 -6.48 2.26
C GLY A 34 9.15 -5.93 1.16
N GLU A 35 9.63 -5.97 -0.08
CA GLU A 35 8.80 -5.68 -1.25
C GLU A 35 7.55 -6.57 -1.19
N LEU A 36 6.36 -5.97 -1.28
CA LEU A 36 5.10 -6.72 -1.16
C LEU A 36 4.98 -7.71 -2.32
N GLU A 37 4.37 -8.87 -2.11
CA GLU A 37 4.08 -9.79 -3.20
C GLU A 37 3.15 -9.13 -4.23
N ILE A 38 3.51 -9.18 -5.52
CA ILE A 38 2.67 -8.65 -6.61
C ILE A 38 1.89 -9.80 -7.26
N ILE A 39 0.56 -9.76 -7.12
CA ILE A 39 -0.37 -10.67 -7.79
C ILE A 39 -0.93 -10.00 -9.04
N ASN A 40 -0.71 -10.61 -10.20
CA ASN A 40 -1.28 -10.12 -11.46
C ASN A 40 -2.71 -10.62 -11.65
N VAL A 41 -3.67 -9.70 -11.72
CA VAL A 41 -5.07 -10.00 -12.03
C VAL A 41 -5.25 -10.06 -13.56
N THR A 42 -5.13 -11.26 -14.11
CA THR A 42 -5.09 -11.48 -15.57
C THR A 42 -6.47 -11.62 -16.22
N GLY A 43 -7.49 -12.01 -15.45
CA GLY A 43 -8.87 -12.18 -15.92
C GLY A 43 -9.89 -11.46 -15.05
N ASN A 44 -11.16 -11.57 -15.44
CA ASN A 44 -12.28 -11.12 -14.61
C ASN A 44 -12.36 -11.96 -13.32
N ILE A 45 -13.08 -11.42 -12.33
CA ILE A 45 -13.40 -12.13 -11.11
C ILE A 45 -14.78 -12.75 -11.30
N ASP A 46 -14.78 -14.03 -11.67
CA ASP A 46 -15.98 -14.80 -12.06
C ASP A 46 -16.56 -15.64 -10.91
N THR A 47 -15.81 -15.79 -9.83
CA THR A 47 -16.15 -16.59 -8.65
C THR A 47 -15.68 -15.90 -7.40
N ASP A 48 -16.25 -16.28 -6.26
CA ASP A 48 -15.86 -15.76 -4.95
C ASP A 48 -14.36 -15.85 -4.75
N THR A 49 -13.75 -14.69 -4.48
CA THR A 49 -12.30 -14.52 -4.41
C THR A 49 -11.96 -13.64 -3.22
N THR A 50 -10.87 -13.99 -2.52
CA THR A 50 -10.30 -13.16 -1.46
C THR A 50 -8.97 -12.59 -1.91
N TRP A 51 -8.80 -11.28 -1.73
CA TRP A 51 -7.54 -10.58 -1.88
C TRP A 51 -6.97 -10.29 -0.50
N GLU A 52 -5.88 -10.97 -0.16
CA GLU A 52 -5.23 -10.99 1.15
C GLU A 52 -4.48 -9.68 1.42
N GLY A 53 -4.42 -9.31 2.70
CA GLY A 53 -3.63 -8.18 3.18
C GLY A 53 -2.12 -8.35 2.95
N GLY A 54 -1.38 -7.25 2.87
CA GLY A 54 0.09 -7.28 2.70
C GLY A 54 0.54 -7.68 1.28
N LYS A 55 -0.35 -7.57 0.29
CA LYS A 55 -0.06 -7.84 -1.13
C LYS A 55 -0.46 -6.69 -2.02
N ILE A 56 0.19 -6.61 -3.19
CA ILE A 56 -0.21 -5.73 -4.28
C ILE A 56 -0.95 -6.53 -5.35
N TYR A 57 -2.22 -6.19 -5.58
CA TYR A 57 -3.02 -6.70 -6.69
C TYR A 57 -2.91 -5.75 -7.88
N ARG A 58 -2.19 -6.20 -8.92
CA ARG A 58 -1.99 -5.42 -10.14
C ARG A 58 -3.07 -5.74 -11.17
N ILE A 59 -3.87 -4.74 -11.51
CA ILE A 59 -4.89 -4.81 -12.56
C ILE A 59 -4.43 -3.99 -13.77
N SER A 60 -4.33 -4.64 -14.94
CA SER A 60 -3.99 -3.96 -16.19
C SER A 60 -5.19 -3.89 -17.12
N GLY A 61 -5.57 -2.67 -17.53
CA GLY A 61 -6.75 -2.43 -18.34
C GLY A 61 -8.05 -2.71 -17.58
N TRP A 62 -9.12 -2.97 -18.34
CA TRP A 62 -10.43 -3.20 -17.76
C TRP A 62 -10.59 -4.62 -17.22
N ARG A 63 -11.22 -4.74 -16.04
CA ARG A 63 -11.69 -6.00 -15.43
C ARG A 63 -13.10 -5.84 -14.90
N ALA A 64 -13.85 -6.94 -14.92
CA ALA A 64 -15.13 -7.06 -14.26
C ALA A 64 -15.02 -7.94 -13.01
N LEU A 65 -15.66 -7.52 -11.94
CA LEU A 65 -16.20 -8.40 -10.91
C LEU A 65 -17.63 -8.73 -11.33
N ASN A 66 -17.83 -9.96 -11.82
CA ASN A 66 -19.05 -10.35 -12.50
C ASN A 66 -20.20 -10.60 -11.52
N GLU A 67 -21.44 -10.51 -12.03
CA GLU A 67 -22.65 -10.79 -11.24
C GLU A 67 -22.60 -12.21 -10.67
N GLY A 68 -23.03 -12.37 -9.42
CA GLY A 68 -22.98 -13.63 -8.69
C GLY A 68 -21.64 -13.96 -8.04
N ALA A 69 -20.57 -13.19 -8.32
CA ALA A 69 -19.29 -13.31 -7.64
C ALA A 69 -19.11 -12.24 -6.55
N ARG A 70 -18.44 -12.61 -5.46
CA ARG A 70 -17.98 -11.70 -4.41
C ARG A 70 -16.46 -11.56 -4.42
N LEU A 71 -15.98 -10.32 -4.37
CA LEU A 71 -14.59 -10.03 -4.07
C LEU A 71 -14.49 -9.49 -2.64
N THR A 72 -13.84 -10.25 -1.77
CA THR A 72 -13.45 -9.80 -0.43
C THR A 72 -12.02 -9.30 -0.47
N VAL A 73 -11.79 -8.06 -0.06
CA VAL A 73 -10.48 -7.44 0.05
C VAL A 73 -10.18 -7.26 1.53
N GLU A 74 -9.15 -7.93 2.02
CA GLU A 74 -8.74 -7.91 3.42
C GLU A 74 -7.95 -6.64 3.77
N PRO A 75 -7.94 -6.24 5.06
CA PRO A 75 -7.16 -5.09 5.54
C PRO A 75 -5.69 -5.13 5.11
N GLY A 76 -5.15 -3.99 4.65
CA GLY A 76 -3.76 -3.87 4.22
C GLY A 76 -3.48 -4.35 2.79
N ALA A 77 -4.49 -4.73 2.01
CA ALA A 77 -4.33 -5.01 0.59
C ALA A 77 -4.17 -3.70 -0.22
N VAL A 78 -3.34 -3.74 -1.27
CA VAL A 78 -3.12 -2.62 -2.18
C VAL A 78 -3.51 -3.02 -3.61
N ILE A 79 -4.45 -2.31 -4.21
CA ILE A 79 -4.91 -2.54 -5.57
C ILE A 79 -4.31 -1.45 -6.45
N LYS A 80 -3.42 -1.86 -7.36
CA LYS A 80 -2.74 -0.97 -8.30
C LYS A 80 -3.25 -1.19 -9.71
N LEU A 81 -3.84 -0.14 -10.28
CA LEU A 81 -4.42 -0.16 -11.62
C LEU A 81 -3.50 0.58 -12.62
N VAL A 82 -3.29 -0.04 -13.78
CA VAL A 82 -2.39 0.44 -14.84
C VAL A 82 -3.01 0.26 -16.23
N ASN A 83 -2.42 0.89 -17.24
CA ASN A 83 -2.81 0.77 -18.66
C ASN A 83 -4.30 1.07 -18.88
N ASN A 84 -4.76 2.25 -18.42
CA ASN A 84 -6.18 2.62 -18.34
C ASN A 84 -6.98 1.61 -17.51
N GLY A 85 -6.43 1.26 -16.35
CA GLY A 85 -7.02 0.28 -15.45
C GLY A 85 -8.39 0.73 -14.94
N ARG A 86 -9.33 -0.21 -14.90
CA ARG A 86 -10.67 0.00 -14.33
C ARG A 86 -11.20 -1.32 -13.80
N LEU A 87 -11.82 -1.27 -12.63
CA LEU A 87 -12.61 -2.38 -12.10
C LEU A 87 -14.10 -2.01 -12.17
N SER A 88 -14.86 -2.74 -12.98
CA SER A 88 -16.32 -2.65 -12.99
C SER A 88 -16.90 -3.69 -12.04
N ILE A 89 -17.76 -3.26 -11.12
CA ILE A 89 -18.37 -4.07 -10.06
C ILE A 89 -19.82 -4.33 -10.47
N TYR A 90 -20.08 -5.51 -11.00
CA TYR A 90 -21.42 -6.05 -11.27
C TYR A 90 -21.87 -7.06 -10.20
N GLY A 91 -20.90 -7.69 -9.52
CA GLY A 91 -21.10 -8.50 -8.33
C GLY A 91 -20.97 -7.70 -7.03
N GLU A 92 -20.40 -8.31 -5.99
CA GLU A 92 -20.27 -7.71 -4.66
C GLU A 92 -18.81 -7.48 -4.26
N LEU A 93 -18.41 -6.22 -4.10
CA LEU A 93 -17.12 -5.83 -3.55
C LEU A 93 -17.27 -5.55 -2.05
N LEU A 94 -16.53 -6.30 -1.23
CA LEU A 94 -16.39 -6.07 0.21
C LEU A 94 -14.94 -5.68 0.49
N ALA A 95 -14.66 -4.39 0.65
CA ALA A 95 -13.34 -3.87 1.00
C ALA A 95 -13.41 -3.18 2.36
N VAL A 96 -13.25 -3.98 3.41
CA VAL A 96 -13.39 -3.55 4.81
C VAL A 96 -12.02 -3.62 5.46
N GLY A 97 -11.34 -2.47 5.49
CA GLY A 97 -10.07 -2.26 6.16
C GLY A 97 -10.24 -2.06 7.66
N THR A 98 -9.19 -1.57 8.30
CA THR A 98 -9.20 -1.18 9.72
C THR A 98 -8.45 0.15 9.90
N PRO A 99 -8.60 0.84 11.05
CA PRO A 99 -7.83 2.06 11.34
C PRO A 99 -6.31 1.90 11.20
N ASP A 100 -5.79 0.69 11.47
CA ASP A 100 -4.36 0.40 11.41
C ASP A 100 -3.91 -0.11 10.03
N ASN A 101 -4.82 -0.70 9.26
CA ASN A 101 -4.53 -1.33 7.97
C ASN A 101 -5.61 -0.96 6.95
N PHE A 102 -5.42 0.19 6.31
CA PHE A 102 -6.28 0.65 5.23
C PHE A 102 -6.16 -0.22 3.98
N ILE A 103 -7.19 -0.22 3.16
CA ILE A 103 -7.16 -0.77 1.79
C ILE A 103 -6.93 0.37 0.81
N TYR A 104 -5.99 0.21 -0.12
CA TYR A 104 -5.65 1.26 -1.09
C TYR A 104 -6.05 0.88 -2.51
N PHE A 105 -6.80 1.74 -3.19
CA PHE A 105 -7.01 1.68 -4.64
C PHE A 105 -6.30 2.86 -5.29
N THR A 106 -5.27 2.57 -6.10
CA THR A 106 -4.39 3.62 -6.63
C THR A 106 -3.78 3.28 -7.98
N VAL A 107 -3.02 4.24 -8.51
CA VAL A 107 -2.26 4.13 -9.75
C VAL A 107 -0.95 3.35 -9.56
N GLY A 108 -0.51 2.65 -10.60
CA GLY A 108 0.63 1.73 -10.50
C GLY A 108 1.97 2.30 -10.03
N ASN A 109 2.25 3.58 -10.23
CA ASN A 109 3.51 4.22 -9.81
C ASN A 109 3.43 4.93 -8.45
N ASP A 110 2.29 4.85 -7.76
CA ASP A 110 2.14 5.45 -6.45
C ASP A 110 3.00 4.72 -5.43
N THR A 111 3.96 5.45 -4.85
CA THR A 111 4.94 4.98 -3.86
C THR A 111 5.04 5.96 -2.70
N SER A 112 3.95 6.71 -2.47
CA SER A 112 3.92 7.83 -1.50
C SER A 112 4.02 7.41 -0.03
N SER A 113 3.77 6.15 0.29
CA SER A 113 3.99 5.57 1.62
C SER A 113 4.36 4.09 1.53
N PRO A 114 4.98 3.51 2.58
CA PRO A 114 5.29 2.08 2.60
C PRO A 114 4.05 1.18 2.55
N GLN A 115 2.92 1.63 3.13
CA GLN A 115 1.65 0.90 3.13
C GLN A 115 1.09 0.69 1.71
N VAL A 116 1.45 1.54 0.75
CA VAL A 116 1.06 1.38 -0.67
C VAL A 116 2.10 0.60 -1.47
N GLY A 117 3.23 0.26 -0.86
CA GLY A 117 4.26 -0.59 -1.44
C GLY A 117 4.89 -0.04 -2.71
N GLN A 118 5.71 -0.87 -3.34
CA GLN A 118 6.51 -0.55 -4.52
C GLN A 118 5.67 -0.29 -5.78
N ALA A 119 6.26 0.41 -6.76
CA ALA A 119 5.63 0.61 -8.06
C ALA A 119 5.44 -0.71 -8.82
N VAL A 120 4.41 -0.78 -9.64
CA VAL A 120 4.14 -1.92 -10.53
C VAL A 120 4.32 -1.52 -12.00
N SER A 121 4.64 -2.50 -12.84
CA SER A 121 4.86 -2.26 -14.27
C SER A 121 3.58 -1.83 -15.00
N GLY A 122 3.71 -1.03 -16.06
CA GLY A 122 2.59 -0.54 -16.87
C GLY A 122 2.43 0.97 -16.76
N GLU A 123 1.64 1.52 -17.68
CA GLU A 123 1.35 2.94 -17.72
C GLU A 123 0.55 3.33 -16.47
N ALA A 124 1.01 4.36 -15.77
CA ALA A 124 0.42 4.86 -14.53
C ALA A 124 -0.88 5.64 -14.79
N LEU A 125 -1.89 4.96 -15.33
CA LEU A 125 -3.20 5.50 -15.64
C LEU A 125 -4.30 4.52 -15.24
N TRP A 126 -5.27 5.02 -14.45
CA TRP A 126 -6.48 4.28 -14.13
C TRP A 126 -7.68 5.23 -14.06
N SER A 127 -8.86 4.73 -14.44
CA SER A 127 -10.09 5.55 -14.54
C SER A 127 -10.81 5.70 -13.20
N GLY A 128 -10.90 4.62 -12.43
CA GLY A 128 -11.68 4.52 -11.19
C GLY A 128 -12.32 3.13 -11.00
N LEU A 129 -13.08 2.96 -9.90
CA LEU A 129 -14.01 1.85 -9.60
C LEU A 129 -15.50 2.08 -10.00
N SER A 130 -16.06 1.27 -10.90
CA SER A 130 -17.40 1.52 -11.41
C SER A 130 -18.41 0.53 -10.85
N VAL A 131 -19.27 0.94 -9.93
CA VAL A 131 -20.41 0.13 -9.46
C VAL A 131 -21.54 0.24 -10.47
N ALA A 132 -21.98 -0.87 -11.06
CA ALA A 132 -22.93 -0.87 -12.18
C ALA A 132 -23.90 -2.06 -12.14
N GLY A 133 -25.02 -1.95 -12.87
CA GLY A 133 -26.04 -2.99 -12.91
C GLY A 133 -26.69 -3.22 -11.53
N ASN A 134 -26.55 -4.45 -11.02
CA ASN A 134 -26.97 -4.84 -9.67
C ASN A 134 -25.81 -4.89 -8.67
N GLY A 135 -24.65 -4.35 -9.06
CA GLY A 135 -23.42 -4.45 -8.28
C GLY A 135 -23.50 -3.70 -6.96
N LYS A 136 -22.80 -4.21 -5.95
CA LYS A 136 -22.72 -3.63 -4.62
C LYS A 136 -21.28 -3.44 -4.22
N ALA A 137 -20.98 -2.31 -3.59
CA ALA A 137 -19.67 -2.06 -3.00
C ALA A 137 -19.84 -1.57 -1.56
N VAL A 138 -19.12 -2.21 -0.64
CA VAL A 138 -18.97 -1.76 0.75
C VAL A 138 -17.50 -1.41 0.93
N LEU A 139 -17.25 -0.16 1.28
CA LEU A 139 -15.91 0.36 1.56
C LEU A 139 -15.86 0.84 3.01
N GLU A 140 -14.91 0.31 3.78
CA GLU A 140 -14.62 0.76 5.13
C GLU A 140 -13.11 0.91 5.29
N TYR A 141 -12.61 2.01 5.89
CA TYR A 141 -11.16 2.27 6.03
C TYR A 141 -10.39 2.04 4.72
N ALA A 142 -10.92 2.60 3.63
CA ALA A 142 -10.35 2.49 2.29
C ALA A 142 -9.95 3.86 1.75
N GLU A 143 -8.86 3.91 0.99
CA GLU A 143 -8.41 5.11 0.29
C GLU A 143 -8.44 4.88 -1.23
N ILE A 144 -9.25 5.67 -1.92
CA ILE A 144 -9.33 5.68 -3.39
C ILE A 144 -8.61 6.93 -3.88
N ARG A 145 -7.53 6.76 -4.65
CA ARG A 145 -6.68 7.88 -5.00
C ARG A 145 -6.04 7.84 -6.39
N HIS A 146 -5.71 9.03 -6.88
CA HIS A 146 -5.05 9.24 -8.17
C HIS A 146 -5.81 8.69 -9.38
N ALA A 147 -7.14 8.51 -9.28
CA ALA A 147 -7.97 8.14 -10.42
C ALA A 147 -8.04 9.31 -11.43
N ARG A 148 -8.00 9.00 -12.73
CA ARG A 148 -8.07 10.01 -13.80
C ARG A 148 -9.48 10.46 -14.15
N GLU A 149 -10.53 9.78 -13.68
CA GLU A 149 -11.91 10.16 -13.99
C GLU A 149 -12.73 10.51 -12.75
N TRP A 150 -13.01 9.60 -11.81
CA TRP A 150 -14.00 9.89 -10.74
C TRP A 150 -13.71 9.24 -9.37
N GLY A 151 -12.67 8.42 -9.24
CA GLY A 151 -12.40 7.65 -8.02
C GLY A 151 -13.34 6.45 -7.88
N ILE A 152 -14.60 6.70 -7.50
CA ILE A 152 -15.72 5.75 -7.56
C ILE A 152 -16.96 6.37 -8.22
N GLN A 153 -17.62 5.64 -9.12
CA GLN A 153 -18.89 6.04 -9.71
C GLN A 153 -19.92 4.95 -9.49
N VAL A 154 -21.17 5.37 -9.32
CA VAL A 154 -22.33 4.49 -9.19
C VAL A 154 -23.26 4.78 -10.36
N GLN A 155 -23.45 3.78 -11.23
CA GLN A 155 -24.28 3.92 -12.43
C GLN A 155 -25.75 3.58 -12.14
N SER A 156 -26.68 4.10 -12.95
CA SER A 156 -28.11 3.81 -12.84
C SER A 156 -28.41 2.31 -12.81
N GLY A 157 -29.37 1.88 -11.98
CA GLY A 157 -29.72 0.47 -11.78
C GLY A 157 -30.16 0.23 -10.34
N THR A 158 -29.89 -0.96 -9.81
CA THR A 158 -30.03 -1.28 -8.37
C THR A 158 -28.67 -1.27 -7.65
N SER A 159 -27.68 -0.62 -8.26
CA SER A 159 -26.34 -0.50 -7.73
C SER A 159 -26.32 0.20 -6.38
N CYS A 160 -25.49 -0.30 -5.46
CA CYS A 160 -25.39 0.24 -4.11
C CYS A 160 -23.93 0.50 -3.74
N LEU A 161 -23.68 1.63 -3.09
CA LEU A 161 -22.38 1.96 -2.51
C LEU A 161 -22.59 2.36 -1.05
N GLU A 162 -21.93 1.65 -0.15
CA GLU A 162 -21.79 1.98 1.26
C GLU A 162 -20.34 2.39 1.52
N VAL A 163 -20.16 3.52 2.21
CA VAL A 163 -18.84 4.08 2.52
C VAL A 163 -18.78 4.49 3.99
N ASP A 164 -17.72 4.08 4.68
CA ASP A 164 -17.48 4.44 6.06
C ASP A 164 -15.96 4.61 6.33
N HIS A 165 -15.56 5.67 7.02
CA HIS A 165 -14.15 5.99 7.27
C HIS A 165 -13.20 5.96 6.02
N CYS A 166 -13.74 6.23 4.83
CA CYS A 166 -12.96 6.25 3.59
C CYS A 166 -12.36 7.64 3.27
N THR A 167 -11.26 7.64 2.53
CA THR A 167 -10.66 8.85 1.96
C THR A 167 -10.64 8.80 0.43
N PHE A 168 -11.01 9.92 -0.21
CA PHE A 168 -10.95 10.10 -1.66
C PHE A 168 -9.95 11.22 -1.99
N LEU A 169 -8.76 10.86 -2.47
CA LEU A 169 -7.64 11.80 -2.58
C LEU A 169 -7.11 11.92 -4.01
N SER A 170 -6.92 13.14 -4.50
CA SER A 170 -6.28 13.41 -5.80
C SER A 170 -6.92 12.68 -7.00
N ASN A 171 -8.23 12.38 -6.91
CA ASN A 171 -9.01 11.88 -8.02
C ASN A 171 -9.46 13.07 -8.90
N LYS A 172 -9.44 12.88 -10.20
CA LYS A 172 -10.01 13.85 -11.15
C LYS A 172 -11.54 13.70 -11.20
N ARG A 173 -12.18 14.59 -11.95
CA ARG A 173 -13.62 14.63 -12.23
C ARG A 173 -13.85 14.56 -13.73
#